data_AF-A0A2S8RBC8-F1
#
_entry.id   AF-A0A2S8RBC8-F1
#
_cell.length_a   1.000
_cell.length_b   1.000
_cell.length_c   1.000
_cell.angle_alpha   90.00
_cell.angle_beta   90.00
_cell.angle_gamma   90.00
#
_symmetry.space_group_name_H-M   'P 1'
#
loop_
_entity.id
_entity.type
_entity.pdbx_description
1 polymer ?
#
loop_
_entity_poly.entity_id
_entity_poly.type
_entity_poly.pdbx_seq_one_letter_code
_entity_poly.pdbx_strand_id
1 'polypeptide(L)'
;MTIIWIFICKERIEKELTEIVKEIHPKSKVFYRPGGRPVPNSVTPDISISEYSKIRLPGLPVTICIEDPDYETNKGEKIEELRKALEKREYKCHLDVFYIKEGKIDLINEDNETEVLTGPHNAEWVLIRGGFVMTNSFEFRYSEWREIK
;
A
#
# COMPACT_ATOMS: atom_id res chain seq x y z
N MET A 1 -19.54 -17.85 5.98
CA MET A 1 -19.77 -17.09 4.72
C MET A 1 -18.91 -15.81 4.73
N THR A 2 -17.61 -15.95 5.05
CA THR A 2 -16.71 -14.83 5.42
C THR A 2 -15.53 -14.71 4.45
N ILE A 3 -15.20 -15.81 3.76
CA ILE A 3 -14.03 -15.93 2.88
C ILE A 3 -14.25 -15.17 1.57
N ILE A 4 -15.42 -15.30 0.94
CA ILE A 4 -15.74 -14.65 -0.36
C ILE A 4 -15.65 -13.11 -0.27
N TRP A 5 -15.96 -12.52 0.89
CA TRP A 5 -15.96 -11.06 1.09
C TRP A 5 -14.57 -10.44 1.16
N ILE A 6 -13.62 -11.16 1.73
CA ILE A 6 -12.22 -10.73 1.78
C ILE A 6 -11.67 -10.55 0.35
N PHE A 7 -12.07 -11.43 -0.57
CA PHE A 7 -11.66 -11.35 -1.98
C PHE A 7 -12.35 -10.21 -2.73
N ILE A 8 -13.67 -10.01 -2.56
CA ILE A 8 -14.39 -8.94 -3.27
C ILE A 8 -13.89 -7.54 -2.91
N CYS A 9 -13.59 -7.29 -1.63
CA CYS A 9 -13.01 -5.99 -1.23
C CYS A 9 -11.56 -5.85 -1.68
N LYS A 10 -10.79 -6.95 -1.73
CA LYS A 10 -9.38 -6.93 -2.16
C LYS A 10 -9.24 -6.37 -3.57
N GLU A 11 -9.88 -6.99 -4.55
CA GLU A 11 -9.74 -6.61 -5.97
C GLU A 11 -10.16 -5.15 -6.20
N ARG A 12 -11.26 -4.71 -5.57
CA ARG A 12 -11.73 -3.31 -5.65
C ARG A 12 -10.72 -2.34 -5.06
N ILE A 13 -10.21 -2.63 -3.87
CA ILE A 13 -9.22 -1.79 -3.18
C ILE A 13 -7.92 -1.70 -3.99
N GLU A 14 -7.40 -2.84 -4.44
CA GLU A 14 -6.15 -2.89 -5.22
C GLU A 14 -6.30 -2.13 -6.53
N LYS A 15 -7.42 -2.29 -7.25
CA LYS A 15 -7.67 -1.58 -8.49
C LYS A 15 -7.66 -0.06 -8.28
N GLU A 16 -8.44 0.44 -7.33
CA GLU A 16 -8.54 1.88 -7.09
C GLU A 16 -7.23 2.49 -6.57
N LEU A 17 -6.54 1.79 -5.67
CA LEU A 17 -5.24 2.25 -5.19
C LEU A 17 -4.17 2.17 -6.28
N THR A 18 -4.21 1.17 -7.15
CA THR A 18 -3.31 1.09 -8.31
C THR A 18 -3.48 2.28 -9.24
N GLU A 19 -4.72 2.71 -9.51
CA GLU A 19 -4.99 3.90 -10.32
C GLU A 19 -4.37 5.15 -9.69
N ILE A 20 -4.57 5.36 -8.39
CA ILE A 20 -3.98 6.50 -7.65
C ILE A 20 -2.45 6.46 -7.67
N VAL A 21 -1.87 5.30 -7.36
CA VAL A 21 -0.41 5.17 -7.27
C VAL A 21 0.22 5.33 -8.65
N LYS A 22 -0.40 4.84 -9.72
CA LYS A 22 0.13 4.97 -11.09
C LYS A 22 0.17 6.41 -11.61
N GLU A 23 -0.70 7.29 -11.11
CA GLU A 23 -0.64 8.72 -11.45
C GLU A 23 0.66 9.37 -10.96
N ILE A 24 1.23 8.89 -9.85
CA ILE A 24 2.43 9.46 -9.20
C ILE A 24 3.69 8.62 -9.51
N HIS A 25 3.51 7.30 -9.54
CA HIS A 25 4.53 6.29 -9.77
C HIS A 25 4.07 5.35 -10.90
N PRO A 26 4.31 5.70 -12.18
CA PRO A 26 3.81 4.92 -13.32
C PRO A 26 4.26 3.46 -13.31
N LYS A 27 5.50 3.20 -12.86
CA LYS A 27 6.06 1.84 -12.73
C LYS A 27 5.92 1.36 -11.29
N SER A 28 4.71 0.93 -10.95
CA SER A 28 4.36 0.48 -9.59
C SER A 28 3.43 -0.75 -9.58
N LYS A 29 3.45 -1.46 -8.45
CA LYS A 29 2.52 -2.55 -8.09
C LYS A 29 1.96 -2.30 -6.70
N VAL A 30 0.67 -2.56 -6.52
CA VAL A 30 -0.04 -2.35 -5.26
C VAL A 30 -0.67 -3.66 -4.82
N PHE A 31 -0.45 -4.02 -3.56
CA PHE A 31 -1.00 -5.22 -2.95
C PHE A 31 -1.75 -4.83 -1.68
N TYR A 32 -3.02 -5.19 -1.60
CA TYR A 32 -3.83 -5.05 -0.41
C TYR A 32 -3.74 -6.34 0.39
N ARG A 33 -3.40 -6.21 1.67
CA ARG A 33 -3.26 -7.36 2.55
C ARG A 33 -4.44 -7.41 3.50
N PRO A 34 -5.51 -8.18 3.21
CA PRO A 34 -6.59 -8.38 4.16
C PRO A 34 -6.09 -9.22 5.34
N GLY A 35 -5.35 -8.60 6.27
CA GLY A 35 -4.87 -9.24 7.48
C GLY A 35 -6.00 -9.91 8.26
N GLY A 36 -5.66 -10.89 9.09
CA GLY A 36 -6.60 -11.82 9.74
C GLY A 36 -7.50 -11.23 10.84
N ARG A 37 -7.69 -9.90 10.91
CA ARG A 37 -8.67 -9.34 11.84
C ARG A 37 -10.08 -9.55 11.28
N PRO A 38 -11.01 -10.11 12.07
CA PRO A 38 -12.38 -10.28 11.64
C PRO A 38 -12.98 -8.91 11.30
N VAL A 39 -13.61 -8.84 10.13
CA VAL A 39 -14.33 -7.65 9.69
C VAL A 39 -15.63 -7.55 10.52
N PRO A 40 -16.00 -6.37 11.04
CA PRO A 40 -17.25 -6.21 11.78
C PRO A 40 -18.47 -6.62 10.94
N ASN A 41 -19.49 -7.18 11.58
CA ASN A 41 -20.74 -7.58 10.91
C ASN A 41 -21.50 -6.40 10.26
N SER A 42 -21.15 -5.16 10.60
CA SER A 42 -21.72 -3.94 10.02
C SER A 42 -21.16 -3.60 8.63
N VAL A 43 -20.14 -4.32 8.16
CA VAL A 43 -19.56 -4.12 6.83
C VAL A 43 -20.33 -4.92 5.81
N THR A 44 -21.01 -4.22 4.91
CA THR A 44 -21.78 -4.82 3.81
C THR A 44 -21.00 -4.74 2.49
N PRO A 45 -21.38 -5.49 1.45
CA PRO A 45 -20.63 -5.55 0.18
C PRO A 45 -20.65 -4.22 -0.62
N ASP A 46 -21.69 -3.44 -0.40
CA ASP A 46 -21.95 -2.13 -0.98
C ASP A 46 -21.23 -0.99 -0.25
N ILE A 47 -20.55 -1.27 0.86
CA ILE A 47 -19.76 -0.27 1.58
C ILE A 47 -18.76 0.42 0.64
N SER A 48 -18.61 1.72 0.80
CA SER A 48 -17.57 2.46 0.11
C SER A 48 -16.18 2.09 0.67
N ILE A 49 -15.13 2.19 -0.16
CA ILE A 49 -13.76 1.95 0.30
C ILE A 49 -13.36 3.01 1.35
N SER A 50 -13.83 4.26 1.19
CA SER A 50 -13.64 5.33 2.19
C SER A 50 -14.16 4.92 3.57
N GLU A 51 -15.43 4.50 3.68
CA GLU A 51 -16.01 4.06 4.95
C GLU A 51 -15.31 2.81 5.48
N TYR A 52 -15.04 1.83 4.61
CA TYR A 52 -14.33 0.61 5.00
C TYR A 52 -12.94 0.90 5.57
N SER A 53 -12.19 1.83 4.95
CA SER A 53 -10.85 2.25 5.39
C SER A 53 -10.86 2.87 6.79
N LYS A 54 -11.94 3.58 7.15
CA LYS A 54 -12.13 4.23 8.46
C LYS A 54 -12.51 3.20 9.53
N ILE A 55 -13.32 2.19 9.19
CA ILE A 55 -13.72 1.10 10.09
C ILE A 55 -12.54 0.17 10.37
N ARG A 56 -11.72 -0.11 9.36
CA ARG A 56 -10.57 -1.00 9.48
C ARG A 56 -9.41 -0.28 10.17
N LEU A 57 -9.15 -0.61 11.44
CA LEU A 57 -8.04 -0.04 12.20
C LEU A 57 -6.74 -0.85 12.02
N PRO A 58 -5.57 -0.21 11.84
CA PRO A 58 -5.32 1.25 11.83
C PRO A 58 -5.64 1.96 10.50
N GLY A 59 -5.92 1.22 9.44
CA GLY A 59 -6.29 1.67 8.10
C GLY A 59 -6.26 0.45 7.16
N LEU A 60 -6.36 0.68 5.86
CA LEU A 60 -6.08 -0.34 4.84
C LEU A 60 -4.57 -0.66 4.83
N PRO A 61 -4.12 -1.87 5.21
CA PRO A 61 -2.72 -2.28 5.03
C PRO A 61 -2.43 -2.51 3.54
N VAL A 62 -1.53 -1.71 3.00
CA VAL A 62 -1.21 -1.68 1.57
C VAL A 62 0.30 -1.73 1.40
N THR A 63 0.76 -2.66 0.57
CA THR A 63 2.13 -2.73 0.11
C THR A 63 2.22 -2.11 -1.27
N ILE A 64 3.16 -1.17 -1.45
CA ILE A 64 3.39 -0.49 -2.72
C ILE A 64 4.83 -0.74 -3.13
N CYS A 65 5.03 -1.38 -4.28
CA CYS A 65 6.33 -1.59 -4.90
C CYS A 65 6.49 -0.60 -6.06
N ILE A 66 7.59 0.14 -6.08
CA ILE A 66 7.84 1.24 -7.01
C ILE A 66 9.21 1.04 -7.64
N GLU A 67 9.31 1.11 -8.95
CA GLU A 67 10.58 1.23 -9.62
C GLU A 67 10.73 2.67 -10.14
N ASP A 68 11.65 3.42 -9.53
CA ASP A 68 11.87 4.83 -9.81
C ASP A 68 13.37 5.12 -9.66
N PRO A 69 14.10 5.42 -10.74
CA PRO A 69 15.54 5.67 -10.68
C PRO A 69 15.87 6.95 -9.89
N ASP A 70 14.92 7.88 -9.78
CA ASP A 70 15.12 9.18 -9.12
C ASP A 70 14.61 9.18 -7.66
N TYR A 71 14.37 8.00 -7.08
CA TYR A 71 13.78 7.87 -5.75
C TYR A 71 14.55 8.60 -4.65
N GLU A 72 15.88 8.71 -4.75
CA GLU A 72 16.70 9.37 -3.74
C GLU A 72 16.37 10.86 -3.60
N THR A 73 15.96 11.51 -4.69
CA THR A 73 15.63 12.93 -4.73
C THR A 73 14.13 13.19 -4.58
N ASN A 74 13.28 12.30 -5.10
CA ASN A 74 11.84 12.56 -5.23
C ASN A 74 10.95 11.87 -4.17
N LYS A 75 11.45 10.89 -3.41
CA LYS A 75 10.61 10.05 -2.54
C LYS A 75 9.79 10.81 -1.51
N GLY A 76 10.34 11.90 -0.98
CA GLY A 76 9.67 12.74 0.02
C GLY A 76 8.52 13.56 -0.55
N GLU A 77 8.69 14.09 -1.76
CA GLU A 77 7.64 14.85 -2.45
C GLU A 77 6.53 13.90 -2.90
N LYS A 78 6.89 12.79 -3.56
CA LYS A 78 5.91 11.84 -4.10
C LYS A 78 5.08 11.15 -3.02
N ILE A 79 5.65 10.84 -1.85
CA ILE A 79 4.86 10.27 -0.75
C ILE A 79 3.84 11.27 -0.19
N GLU A 80 4.16 12.56 -0.21
CA GLU A 80 3.23 13.61 0.21
C GLU A 80 2.14 13.86 -0.84
N GLU A 81 2.47 13.79 -2.13
CA GLU A 81 1.46 13.76 -3.20
C GLU A 81 0.51 12.58 -3.04
N LEU A 82 1.05 11.38 -2.76
CA LEU A 82 0.25 10.20 -2.51
C LEU A 82 -0.65 10.38 -1.29
N ARG A 83 -0.15 10.97 -0.21
CA ARG A 83 -0.95 11.30 0.99
C ARG A 83 -2.14 12.19 0.64
N LYS A 84 -1.92 13.26 -0.12
CA LYS A 84 -2.98 14.19 -0.56
C LYS A 84 -3.99 13.53 -1.49
N ALA A 85 -3.55 12.66 -2.38
CA ALA A 85 -4.43 11.92 -3.28
C ALA A 85 -5.34 10.94 -2.50
N LEU A 86 -4.79 10.27 -1.49
CA LEU A 86 -5.54 9.40 -0.58
C LEU A 86 -6.51 10.20 0.30
N GLU A 87 -6.09 11.36 0.82
CA GLU A 87 -6.94 12.28 1.60
C GLU A 87 -8.14 12.78 0.78
N LYS A 88 -7.94 13.15 -0.49
CA LYS A 88 -9.02 13.59 -1.38
C LYS A 88 -10.10 12.53 -1.59
N ARG A 89 -9.72 11.26 -1.53
CA ARG A 89 -10.66 10.11 -1.62
C ARG A 89 -11.11 9.61 -0.25
N GLU A 90 -10.62 10.24 0.82
CA GLU A 90 -10.80 9.85 2.22
C GLU A 90 -10.37 8.41 2.53
N TYR A 91 -9.31 7.94 1.86
CA TYR A 91 -8.77 6.59 2.05
C TYR A 91 -7.75 6.56 3.17
N LYS A 92 -8.12 5.94 4.27
CA LYS A 92 -7.22 5.76 5.41
C LYS A 92 -6.37 4.52 5.21
N CYS A 93 -5.07 4.72 5.02
CA CYS A 93 -4.14 3.64 4.72
C CYS A 93 -3.01 3.51 5.75
N HIS A 94 -2.49 2.29 5.85
CA HIS A 94 -1.20 1.97 6.42
C HIS A 94 -0.33 1.46 5.26
N LEU A 95 0.66 2.25 4.86
CA LEU A 95 1.47 2.00 3.67
C LEU A 95 2.81 1.41 4.07
N ASP A 96 3.16 0.29 3.46
CA ASP A 96 4.54 -0.18 3.33
C ASP A 96 4.98 0.08 1.88
N VAL A 97 5.88 1.04 1.69
CA VAL A 97 6.37 1.48 0.38
C VAL A 97 7.78 0.93 0.15
N PHE A 98 8.02 0.32 -0.99
CA PHE A 98 9.30 -0.26 -1.36
C PHE A 98 9.75 0.33 -2.69
N TYR A 99 10.92 0.95 -2.69
CA TYR A 99 11.60 1.23 -3.95
C TYR A 99 12.40 0.00 -4.34
N ILE A 100 12.14 -0.47 -5.54
CA ILE A 100 12.62 -1.73 -6.11
C ILE A 100 13.73 -1.41 -7.11
N LYS A 101 14.76 -2.25 -7.13
CA LYS A 101 15.86 -2.14 -8.09
C LYS A 101 15.34 -2.31 -9.53
N GLU A 102 16.00 -1.64 -10.45
CA GLU A 102 15.64 -1.65 -11.86
C GLU A 102 15.48 -3.08 -12.42
N GLY A 103 14.37 -3.31 -13.12
CA GLY A 103 14.04 -4.60 -13.74
C GLY A 103 13.60 -5.69 -12.77
N LYS A 104 13.47 -5.40 -11.46
CA LYS A 104 13.01 -6.38 -10.46
C LYS A 104 11.52 -6.29 -10.17
N ILE A 105 10.84 -5.20 -10.55
CA ILE A 105 9.41 -5.03 -10.26
C ILE A 105 8.54 -6.12 -10.90
N ASP A 106 8.93 -6.61 -12.08
CA ASP A 106 8.18 -7.63 -12.80
C ASP A 106 8.24 -9.01 -12.12
N LEU A 107 9.25 -9.24 -11.27
CA LEU A 107 9.38 -10.46 -10.48
C LEU A 107 8.39 -10.54 -9.32
N ILE A 108 7.81 -9.41 -8.91
CA ILE A 108 6.92 -9.31 -7.75
C ILE A 108 5.46 -9.50 -8.19
N ASN A 109 4.72 -10.41 -7.55
CA ASN A 109 3.33 -10.72 -7.82
C ASN A 109 2.61 -11.12 -6.50
N GLU A 110 1.32 -11.42 -6.58
CA GLU A 110 0.52 -11.76 -5.39
C GLU A 110 1.03 -12.97 -4.61
N ASP A 111 1.71 -13.93 -5.26
CA ASP A 111 2.20 -15.14 -4.63
C ASP A 111 3.50 -14.92 -3.84
N ASN A 112 4.28 -13.90 -4.21
CA ASN A 112 5.60 -13.63 -3.64
C ASN A 112 5.78 -12.20 -3.10
N GLU A 113 4.73 -11.38 -3.05
CA GLU A 113 4.81 -10.01 -2.55
C GLU A 113 5.31 -9.92 -1.09
N THR A 114 5.13 -10.97 -0.29
CA THR A 114 5.74 -11.04 1.05
C THR A 114 7.26 -11.04 1.04
N GLU A 115 7.88 -11.43 -0.08
CA GLU A 115 9.34 -11.50 -0.20
C GLU A 115 9.99 -10.11 -0.13
N VAL A 116 9.29 -9.06 -0.56
CA VAL A 116 9.79 -7.68 -0.44
C VAL A 116 9.83 -7.18 1.01
N LEU A 117 9.14 -7.87 1.93
CA LEU A 117 9.07 -7.47 3.35
C LEU A 117 10.00 -8.29 4.24
N THR A 118 9.96 -9.61 4.10
CA THR A 118 10.63 -10.55 5.00
C THR A 118 11.29 -11.73 4.27
N GLY A 119 11.30 -11.70 2.94
CA GLY A 119 11.84 -12.79 2.14
C GLY A 119 13.37 -12.76 2.02
N PRO A 120 13.97 -13.89 1.62
CA PRO A 120 15.41 -13.98 1.39
C PRO A 120 15.89 -13.06 0.26
N HIS A 121 15.01 -12.71 -0.69
CA HIS A 121 15.31 -11.83 -1.82
C HIS A 121 15.14 -10.33 -1.51
N ASN A 122 14.77 -9.96 -0.27
CA ASN A 122 14.54 -8.57 0.11
C ASN A 122 15.74 -7.66 -0.21
N ALA A 123 16.95 -8.03 0.23
CA ALA A 123 18.18 -7.27 -0.05
C ALA A 123 18.56 -7.28 -1.54
N GLU A 124 18.13 -8.30 -2.28
CA GLU A 124 18.39 -8.39 -3.72
C GLU A 124 17.49 -7.46 -4.52
N TRP A 125 16.24 -7.26 -4.11
CA TRP A 125 15.22 -6.55 -4.90
C TRP A 125 14.92 -5.15 -4.40
N VAL A 126 15.06 -4.87 -3.11
CA VAL A 126 14.65 -3.60 -2.50
C VAL A 126 15.86 -2.67 -2.31
N LEU A 127 15.69 -1.40 -2.65
CA LEU A 127 16.63 -0.31 -2.38
C LEU A 127 16.39 0.30 -1.00
N ILE A 128 15.14 0.72 -0.77
CA ILE A 128 14.71 1.35 0.48
C ILE A 128 13.26 0.99 0.78
N ARG A 129 12.94 0.91 2.06
CA ARG A 129 11.58 0.72 2.58
C ARG A 129 11.10 1.97 3.30
N GLY A 130 9.85 2.35 3.10
CA GLY A 130 9.13 3.36 3.87
C GLY A 130 7.91 2.78 4.57
N GLY A 131 7.70 3.13 5.83
CA GLY A 131 6.48 2.79 6.57
C GLY A 131 5.69 4.04 6.93
N PHE A 132 4.39 4.07 6.60
CA PHE A 132 3.53 5.23 6.81
C PHE A 132 2.17 4.87 7.41
N VAL A 133 1.85 5.43 8.58
CA VAL A 133 0.56 5.21 9.24
C VAL A 133 -0.22 6.51 9.31
N MET A 134 -1.42 6.54 8.74
CA MET A 134 -2.28 7.73 8.74
C MET A 134 -3.10 7.88 10.03
N THR A 135 -3.28 9.13 10.46
CA THR A 135 -4.23 9.52 11.50
C THR A 135 -5.66 9.59 10.94
N ASN A 136 -6.64 9.94 11.79
CA ASN A 136 -8.00 10.24 11.33
C ASN A 136 -8.08 11.55 10.53
N SER A 137 -7.07 12.41 10.63
CA SER A 137 -6.94 13.65 9.86
C SER A 137 -6.09 13.47 8.60
N PHE A 138 -5.82 12.22 8.19
CA PHE A 138 -5.01 11.88 7.00
C PHE A 138 -3.56 12.38 7.02
N GLU A 139 -3.06 12.80 8.18
CA GLU A 139 -1.64 13.10 8.40
C GLU A 139 -0.87 11.81 8.72
N PHE A 140 0.40 11.74 8.35
CA PHE A 140 1.26 10.64 8.76
C PHE A 140 1.64 10.76 10.24
N ARG A 141 1.13 9.84 11.07
CA ARG A 141 1.55 9.69 12.46
C ARG A 141 2.94 9.08 12.57
N TYR A 142 3.23 8.17 11.66
CA TYR A 142 4.51 7.47 11.54
C TYR A 142 4.93 7.58 10.08
N SER A 143 6.19 7.95 9.87
CA SER A 143 6.83 8.13 8.57
C SER A 143 8.32 7.85 8.77
N GLU A 144 8.77 6.70 8.32
CA GLU A 144 10.17 6.30 8.47
C GLU A 144 10.66 5.62 7.20
N TRP A 145 11.78 6.10 6.67
CA TRP A 145 12.53 5.45 5.61
C TRP A 145 13.68 4.64 6.20
N ARG A 146 13.87 3.42 5.70
CA ARG A 146 14.90 2.47 6.14
C ARG A 146 15.60 1.89 4.93
N GLU A 147 16.92 2.05 4.90
CA GLU A 147 17.78 1.34 3.95
C GLU A 147 17.75 -0.16 4.27
N ILE A 148 17.74 -0.97 3.21
CA ILE A 148 17.89 -2.42 3.34
C ILE A 148 19.38 -2.73 3.27
N LYS A 149 19.90 -3.46 4.27
CA LYS A 149 21.30 -3.89 4.36
C LYS A 149 21.48 -5.29 3.83
#